data_AF-A0A1Q2YLX3-F1
#
_entry.id   AF-A0A1Q2YLX3-F1
#
_cell.length_a   1.000
_cell.length_b   1.000
_cell.length_c   1.000
_cell.angle_alpha   90.00
_cell.angle_beta   90.00
_cell.angle_gamma   90.00
#
_symmetry.space_group_name_H-M   'P 1'
#
loop_
_entity.id
_entity.type
_entity.pdbx_description
1 polymer ?
#
loop_
_entity_poly.entity_id
_entity_poly.type
_entity_poly.pdbx_seq_one_letter_code
_entity_poly.pdbx_strand_id
1 'polypeptide(L)'
;MVSEIPEIEPPKQRRFIKQPDVEQKNKKIDKLNDDIKKIEASITLISTQIESTATPKADAEKRKTLTAELRKIVSFQDDIKKKRHNINDQIRLIDQNIKKKISEINAKTSKYNFKTVEDIDNSIRKIENSIESGNLMLVEEKKALKEITALNKLKKDFAGIESTQKSIDSDKAKIAELKASLSTITNKEIQSQFESITKELDELSEKNKSIQTKRDELFNKRRALQNDKYELLKEIRKIRDDFDAKFKRFKSDMDNERKKREEEEKAYRLYLERKDLLEEIQQLESSAKVPAFTEEITQVKAAISSLDPAVKFEEEEVSALDTLGSSALDKVTTKVFEIKLPEDAEIIKKEEETFFAPTIKSKKGKKNNKKKQNKAIDSHVVTQLTVIGVNVPATQDDIPKVVEQLQEKLEEYKKNQVDANKKNAEQANEKISKIKETIADLDKQILAELAKEKERANAGSETPEKEEAKEEAEPAKADDAPVAVAAEAN
;
A
#
# COMPACT_ATOMS: atom_id res chain seq x y z
N MET A 1 -9.45 -45.29 31.80
CA MET A 1 -8.05 -44.82 31.66
C MET A 1 -8.11 -43.31 31.67
N VAL A 2 -7.79 -42.69 32.81
CA VAL A 2 -7.76 -41.23 32.94
C VAL A 2 -6.57 -40.77 32.11
N SER A 3 -6.81 -40.08 31.00
CA SER A 3 -5.74 -39.41 30.26
C SER A 3 -5.03 -38.47 31.22
N GLU A 4 -3.76 -38.73 31.52
CA GLU A 4 -2.94 -37.86 32.35
C GLU A 4 -2.87 -36.48 31.67
N ILE A 5 -3.61 -35.52 32.23
CA ILE A 5 -3.54 -34.13 31.78
C ILE A 5 -2.18 -33.59 32.21
N PRO A 6 -1.41 -33.01 31.28
CA PRO A 6 -0.10 -32.45 31.58
C PRO A 6 -0.21 -31.32 32.61
N GLU A 7 0.77 -31.21 33.49
CA GLU A 7 0.88 -30.06 34.41
C GLU A 7 1.02 -28.76 33.60
N ILE A 8 0.15 -27.80 33.86
CA ILE A 8 0.15 -26.51 33.17
C ILE A 8 0.98 -25.53 34.00
N GLU A 9 2.08 -25.04 33.42
CA GLU A 9 2.92 -24.03 34.04
C GLU A 9 2.17 -22.69 34.21
N PRO A 10 2.52 -21.88 35.23
CA PRO A 10 1.95 -20.55 35.39
C PRO A 10 2.26 -19.65 34.17
N PRO A 11 1.37 -18.69 33.83
CA PRO A 11 1.51 -17.84 32.67
C PRO A 11 2.83 -17.06 32.70
N LYS A 12 3.51 -17.00 31.55
CA LYS A 12 4.84 -16.38 31.45
C LYS A 12 4.75 -14.85 31.56
N GLN A 13 5.80 -14.23 32.07
CA GLN A 13 5.90 -12.78 32.16
C GLN A 13 5.81 -12.12 30.78
N ARG A 14 5.20 -10.93 30.72
CA ARG A 14 4.97 -10.18 29.47
C ARG A 14 6.28 -9.94 28.73
N ARG A 15 6.30 -10.20 27.43
CA ARG A 15 7.42 -9.85 26.57
C ARG A 15 7.38 -8.35 26.32
N PHE A 16 8.53 -7.68 26.44
CA PHE A 16 8.61 -6.27 26.10
C PHE A 16 8.74 -6.12 24.59
N ILE A 17 7.63 -5.78 23.93
CA ILE A 17 7.62 -5.43 22.51
C ILE A 17 7.98 -3.94 22.39
N LYS A 18 9.04 -3.63 21.65
CA LYS A 18 9.51 -2.25 21.48
C LYS A 18 8.59 -1.47 20.55
N GLN A 19 8.08 -0.33 21.01
CA GLN A 19 7.29 0.57 20.18
C GLN A 19 8.18 1.23 19.09
N PRO A 20 7.67 1.41 17.86
CA PRO A 20 8.36 2.19 16.84
C PRO A 20 8.61 3.64 17.29
N ASP A 21 9.81 4.17 17.03
CA ASP A 21 10.22 5.51 17.47
C ASP A 21 9.50 6.62 16.69
N VAL A 22 8.53 7.25 17.35
CA VAL A 22 7.71 8.34 16.80
C VAL A 22 8.51 9.65 16.70
N GLU A 23 9.41 9.90 17.66
CA GLU A 23 10.17 11.15 17.70
C GLU A 23 11.17 11.23 16.56
N GLN A 24 11.86 10.13 16.27
CA GLN A 24 12.78 10.06 15.14
C GLN A 24 12.06 10.28 13.81
N LYS A 25 10.85 9.72 13.66
CA LYS A 25 10.02 9.97 12.47
C LYS A 25 9.68 11.45 12.33
N ASN A 26 9.15 12.06 13.39
CA ASN A 26 8.73 13.46 13.37
C ASN A 26 9.93 14.39 13.09
N LYS A 27 11.06 14.18 13.77
CA LYS A 27 12.31 14.93 13.52
C LYS A 27 12.79 14.83 12.07
N LYS A 28 12.62 13.68 11.40
CA LYS A 28 12.96 13.52 9.97
C LYS A 28 11.97 14.24 9.06
N ILE A 29 10.67 14.09 9.33
CA ILE A 29 9.61 14.75 8.55
C ILE A 29 9.70 16.28 8.68
N ASP A 30 9.98 16.81 9.87
CA ASP A 30 10.08 18.25 10.12
C ASP A 30 11.25 18.89 9.35
N LYS A 31 12.41 18.23 9.31
CA LYS A 31 13.54 18.66 8.48
C LYS A 31 13.19 18.73 7.00
N LEU A 32 12.54 17.68 6.48
CA LEU A 32 12.11 17.63 5.07
C LEU A 32 11.04 18.71 4.78
N ASN A 33 10.12 18.96 5.71
CA ASN A 33 9.13 20.02 5.58
C ASN A 33 9.77 21.41 5.56
N ASP A 34 10.80 21.66 6.37
CA ASP A 34 11.51 22.94 6.37
C ASP A 34 12.27 23.16 5.05
N ASP A 35 12.84 22.10 4.47
CA ASP A 35 13.47 22.18 3.15
C ASP A 35 12.44 22.40 2.03
N ILE A 36 11.26 21.77 2.12
CA ILE A 36 10.13 22.05 1.22
C ILE A 36 9.70 23.52 1.31
N LYS A 37 9.60 24.10 2.50
CA LYS A 37 9.25 25.53 2.66
C LYS A 37 10.27 26.45 1.99
N LYS A 38 11.57 26.15 2.11
CA LYS A 38 12.63 26.92 1.42
C LYS A 38 12.49 26.80 -0.10
N ILE A 39 12.24 25.60 -0.61
CA ILE A 39 12.01 25.37 -2.04
C ILE A 39 10.75 26.11 -2.52
N GLU A 40 9.65 26.06 -1.77
CA GLU A 40 8.43 26.80 -2.09
C GLU A 40 8.67 28.31 -2.16
N ALA A 41 9.40 28.88 -1.20
CA ALA A 41 9.80 30.29 -1.24
C ALA A 41 10.67 30.61 -2.47
N SER A 42 11.58 29.72 -2.87
CA SER A 42 12.38 29.91 -4.09
C SER A 42 11.54 29.82 -5.36
N ILE A 43 10.53 28.93 -5.41
CA ILE A 43 9.60 28.79 -6.53
C ILE A 43 8.73 30.03 -6.66
N THR A 44 8.23 30.61 -5.55
CA THR A 44 7.45 31.85 -5.60
C THR A 44 8.29 33.01 -6.09
N LEU A 45 9.54 33.15 -5.62
CA LEU A 45 10.49 34.16 -6.10
C LEU A 45 10.80 34.00 -7.60
N ILE A 46 11.02 32.78 -8.09
CA ILE A 46 11.26 32.56 -9.52
C ILE A 46 9.99 32.81 -10.33
N SER A 47 8.81 32.51 -9.79
CA SER A 47 7.54 32.77 -10.48
C SER A 47 7.28 34.28 -10.64
N THR A 48 7.55 35.09 -9.62
CA THR A 48 7.49 36.55 -9.73
C THR A 48 8.56 37.10 -10.67
N GLN A 49 9.77 36.52 -10.68
CA GLN A 49 10.79 36.85 -11.69
C GLN A 49 10.30 36.53 -13.11
N ILE A 50 9.69 35.37 -13.35
CA ILE A 50 9.13 35.01 -14.67
C ILE A 50 8.06 36.01 -15.11
N GLU A 51 7.18 36.43 -14.21
CA GLU A 51 6.14 37.43 -14.49
C GLU A 51 6.73 38.80 -14.84
N SER A 52 7.81 39.22 -14.16
CA SER A 52 8.51 40.46 -14.48
C SER A 52 9.35 40.38 -15.76
N THR A 53 9.91 39.21 -16.10
CA THR A 53 10.65 38.94 -17.35
C THR A 53 9.70 38.62 -18.52
N ALA A 54 8.73 39.51 -18.75
CA ALA A 54 7.83 39.42 -19.89
C ALA A 54 8.30 40.34 -21.03
N THR A 55 8.09 39.90 -22.27
CA THR A 55 8.26 40.78 -23.42
C THR A 55 7.27 41.95 -23.31
N PRO A 56 7.71 43.21 -23.53
CA PRO A 56 6.83 44.37 -23.47
C PRO A 56 5.61 44.19 -24.37
N LYS A 57 4.41 44.50 -23.87
CA LYS A 57 3.16 44.38 -24.63
C LYS A 57 3.21 45.15 -25.95
N ALA A 58 3.82 46.33 -25.95
CA ALA A 58 4.02 47.16 -27.14
C ALA A 58 4.85 46.45 -28.22
N ASP A 59 5.92 45.75 -27.85
CA ASP A 59 6.75 45.03 -28.82
C ASP A 59 6.05 43.77 -29.35
N ALA A 60 5.27 43.11 -28.50
CA ALA A 60 4.44 41.98 -28.92
C ALA A 60 3.34 42.42 -29.91
N GLU A 61 2.70 43.57 -29.70
CA GLU A 61 1.72 44.15 -30.61
C GLU A 61 2.36 44.61 -31.92
N LYS A 62 3.49 45.32 -31.86
CA LYS A 62 4.28 45.71 -33.06
C LYS A 62 4.69 44.49 -33.89
N ARG A 63 5.11 43.40 -33.26
CA ARG A 63 5.41 42.15 -33.97
C ARG A 63 4.17 41.59 -34.67
N LYS A 64 3.01 41.63 -34.03
CA LYS A 64 1.74 41.17 -34.63
C LYS A 64 1.34 42.01 -35.83
N THR A 65 1.47 43.34 -35.75
CA THR A 65 1.16 44.23 -36.87
C THR A 65 2.12 44.01 -38.04
N LEU A 66 3.43 44.03 -37.79
CA LEU A 66 4.46 43.81 -38.82
C LEU A 66 4.33 42.43 -39.48
N THR A 67 4.03 41.38 -38.72
CA THR A 67 3.79 40.04 -39.29
C THR A 67 2.52 39.98 -40.14
N ALA A 68 1.46 40.70 -39.76
CA ALA A 68 0.25 40.79 -40.56
C ALA A 68 0.50 41.56 -41.87
N GLU A 69 1.27 42.65 -41.82
CA GLU A 69 1.69 43.42 -43.00
C GLU A 69 2.60 42.61 -43.92
N LEU A 70 3.59 41.90 -43.36
CA LEU A 70 4.46 41.00 -44.12
C LEU A 70 3.64 39.92 -44.83
N ARG A 71 2.66 39.31 -44.16
CA ARG A 71 1.75 38.32 -44.80
C ARG A 71 1.00 38.91 -45.98
N LYS A 72 0.49 40.14 -45.86
CA LYS A 72 -0.19 40.84 -46.97
C LYS A 72 0.78 41.07 -48.13
N ILE A 73 1.99 41.54 -47.84
CA ILE A 73 3.02 41.78 -48.86
C ILE A 73 3.40 40.47 -49.57
N VAL A 74 3.62 39.38 -48.83
CA VAL A 74 3.92 38.07 -49.41
C VAL A 74 2.78 37.58 -50.29
N SER A 75 1.51 37.71 -49.86
CA SER A 75 0.37 37.36 -50.73
C SER A 75 0.33 38.20 -52.01
N PHE A 76 0.63 39.50 -51.91
CA PHE A 76 0.66 40.39 -53.07
C PHE A 76 1.81 40.07 -54.03
N GLN A 77 2.98 39.73 -53.49
CA GLN A 77 4.12 39.25 -54.27
C GLN A 77 3.79 37.94 -54.99
N ASP A 78 3.10 37.01 -54.34
CA ASP A 78 2.70 35.75 -54.94
C ASP A 78 1.64 35.94 -56.03
N ASP A 79 0.69 36.86 -55.85
CA ASP A 79 -0.28 37.22 -56.90
C ASP A 79 0.39 37.89 -58.10
N ILE A 80 1.38 38.75 -57.88
CA ILE A 80 2.21 39.30 -58.94
C ILE A 80 2.96 38.19 -59.68
N LYS A 81 3.58 37.25 -58.97
CA LYS A 81 4.27 36.11 -59.57
C LYS A 81 3.32 35.26 -60.42
N LYS A 82 2.13 34.94 -59.91
CA LYS A 82 1.07 34.21 -60.64
C LYS A 82 0.65 34.96 -61.91
N LYS A 83 0.40 36.27 -61.83
CA LYS A 83 0.06 37.11 -63.00
C LYS A 83 1.18 37.08 -64.05
N ARG A 84 2.43 37.25 -63.65
CA ARG A 84 3.59 37.19 -64.56
C ARG A 84 3.74 35.80 -65.19
N HIS A 85 3.53 34.74 -64.41
CA HIS A 85 3.58 33.37 -64.92
C HIS A 85 2.48 33.13 -65.98
N ASN A 86 1.24 33.50 -65.67
CA ASN A 86 0.10 33.38 -66.59
C ASN A 86 0.34 34.14 -67.90
N ILE A 87 0.84 35.39 -67.84
CA ILE A 87 1.18 36.19 -69.02
C ILE A 87 2.29 35.50 -69.83
N ASN A 88 3.34 35.01 -69.18
CA ASN A 88 4.42 34.30 -69.86
C ASN A 88 3.95 33.00 -70.53
N ASP A 89 3.03 32.26 -69.90
CA ASP A 89 2.47 31.04 -70.47
C ASP A 89 1.52 31.33 -71.64
N GLN A 90 0.75 32.43 -71.57
CA GLN A 90 -0.02 32.94 -72.72
C GLN A 90 0.90 33.32 -73.89
N ILE A 91 2.00 34.03 -73.63
CA ILE A 91 2.98 34.37 -74.66
C ILE A 91 3.56 33.10 -75.28
N ARG A 92 3.96 32.11 -74.47
CA ARG A 92 4.48 30.82 -74.95
C ARG A 92 3.48 30.08 -75.82
N LEU A 93 2.21 30.05 -75.43
CA LEU A 93 1.15 29.37 -76.18
C LEU A 93 0.89 30.06 -77.52
N ILE A 94 0.82 31.39 -77.54
CA ILE A 94 0.67 32.16 -78.78
C ILE A 94 1.90 32.00 -79.68
N ASP A 95 3.12 32.03 -79.12
CA ASP A 95 4.37 31.77 -79.86
C ASP A 95 4.38 30.38 -80.50
N GLN A 96 3.93 29.34 -79.77
CA GLN A 96 3.80 27.99 -80.32
C GLN A 96 2.77 27.94 -81.46
N ASN A 97 1.64 28.64 -81.33
CA ASN A 97 0.63 28.72 -82.39
C ASN A 97 1.14 29.47 -83.62
N ILE A 98 1.88 30.57 -83.44
CA ILE A 98 2.55 31.28 -84.54
C ILE A 98 3.53 30.34 -85.25
N LYS A 99 4.37 29.61 -84.51
CA LYS A 99 5.31 28.63 -85.09
C LYS A 99 4.60 27.55 -85.90
N LYS A 100 3.47 27.02 -85.42
CA LYS A 100 2.64 26.06 -86.16
C LYS A 100 2.11 26.65 -87.46
N LYS A 101 1.49 27.84 -87.41
CA LYS A 101 0.96 28.54 -88.59
C LYS A 101 2.07 28.86 -89.60
N ILE A 102 3.24 29.31 -89.15
CA ILE A 102 4.40 29.54 -90.03
C ILE A 102 4.87 28.23 -90.67
N SER A 103 4.93 27.13 -89.91
CA SER A 103 5.28 25.81 -90.47
C SER A 103 4.26 25.34 -91.51
N GLU A 104 2.96 25.59 -91.30
CA GLU A 104 1.90 25.29 -92.25
C GLU A 104 2.01 26.12 -93.53
N ILE A 105 2.28 27.42 -93.40
CA ILE A 105 2.54 28.31 -94.54
C ILE A 105 3.77 27.79 -95.31
N ASN A 106 4.88 27.53 -94.62
CA ASN A 106 6.10 27.02 -95.23
C ASN A 106 5.89 25.66 -95.92
N ALA A 107 5.09 24.76 -95.35
CA ALA A 107 4.78 23.46 -95.97
C ALA A 107 3.95 23.60 -97.26
N LYS A 108 3.11 24.65 -97.35
CA LYS A 108 2.31 24.97 -98.54
C LYS A 108 3.11 25.75 -99.59
N THR A 109 3.98 26.67 -99.18
CA THR A 109 4.77 27.51 -100.11
C THR A 109 6.03 26.83 -100.60
N SER A 110 6.73 26.03 -99.78
CA SER A 110 8.02 25.40 -100.17
C SER A 110 7.94 24.45 -101.38
N LYS A 111 6.75 23.94 -101.70
CA LYS A 111 6.52 23.06 -102.86
C LYS A 111 6.43 23.82 -104.18
N TYR A 112 6.28 25.14 -104.16
CA TYR A 112 5.98 25.94 -105.34
C TYR A 112 6.84 27.22 -105.38
N ASN A 113 7.28 27.63 -106.56
CA ASN A 113 8.16 28.80 -106.74
C ASN A 113 7.41 30.15 -106.70
N PHE A 114 6.13 30.17 -106.35
CA PHE A 114 5.28 31.36 -106.33
C PHE A 114 5.14 31.91 -104.92
N LYS A 115 5.20 33.25 -104.76
CA LYS A 115 5.19 33.90 -103.44
C LYS A 115 3.82 34.50 -103.10
N THR A 116 3.10 35.01 -104.08
CA THR A 116 1.77 35.64 -103.89
C THR A 116 0.72 35.02 -104.81
N VAL A 117 -0.56 35.24 -104.46
CA VAL A 117 -1.70 34.87 -105.34
C VAL A 117 -1.62 35.63 -106.67
N GLU A 118 -1.15 36.88 -106.64
CA GLU A 118 -0.97 37.73 -107.82
C GLU A 118 0.08 37.18 -108.78
N ASP A 119 1.17 36.58 -108.27
CA ASP A 119 2.19 35.93 -109.09
C ASP A 119 1.61 34.73 -109.85
N ILE A 120 0.74 33.95 -109.21
CA ILE A 120 0.05 32.80 -109.81
C ILE A 120 -0.89 33.30 -110.92
N ASP A 121 -1.68 34.33 -110.66
CA ASP A 121 -2.60 34.93 -111.64
C ASP A 121 -1.86 35.50 -112.86
N ASN A 122 -0.73 36.16 -112.64
CA ASN A 122 0.11 36.66 -113.73
C ASN A 122 0.69 35.51 -114.57
N SER A 123 1.03 34.37 -113.96
CA SER A 123 1.49 33.18 -114.68
C SER A 123 0.36 32.52 -115.50
N ILE A 124 -0.84 32.41 -114.93
CA ILE A 124 -2.03 31.89 -115.62
C ILE A 124 -2.33 32.74 -116.85
N ARG A 125 -2.36 34.07 -116.71
CA ARG A 125 -2.59 35.01 -117.83
C ARG A 125 -1.53 34.87 -118.93
N LYS A 126 -0.26 34.68 -118.57
CA LYS A 126 0.81 34.46 -119.57
C LYS A 126 0.60 33.17 -120.37
N ILE A 127 0.18 32.09 -119.70
CA ILE A 127 -0.08 30.80 -120.36
C ILE A 127 -1.36 30.88 -121.21
N GLU A 128 -2.41 31.53 -120.72
CA GLU A 128 -3.65 31.80 -121.46
C GLU A 128 -3.38 32.60 -122.74
N ASN A 129 -2.63 33.71 -122.65
CA ASN A 129 -2.22 34.50 -123.81
C ASN A 129 -1.39 33.69 -124.82
N SER A 130 -0.57 32.75 -124.34
CA SER A 130 0.25 31.88 -125.20
C SER A 130 -0.61 30.88 -125.97
N ILE A 131 -1.67 30.35 -125.35
CA ILE A 131 -2.67 29.49 -126.01
C ILE A 131 -3.49 30.30 -127.03
N GLU A 132 -3.95 31.50 -126.64
CA GLU A 132 -4.76 32.37 -127.50
C GLU A 132 -3.98 32.85 -128.74
N SER A 133 -2.66 32.98 -128.65
CA SER A 133 -1.79 33.33 -129.78
C SER A 133 -1.70 32.26 -130.87
N GLY A 134 -2.20 31.04 -130.64
CA GLY A 134 -2.33 29.97 -131.65
C GLY A 134 -1.02 29.38 -132.17
N ASN A 135 0.12 29.73 -131.59
CA ASN A 135 1.46 29.31 -132.04
C ASN A 135 1.96 27.98 -131.42
N LEU A 136 1.16 27.35 -130.56
CA LEU A 136 1.54 26.14 -129.83
C LEU A 136 1.08 24.88 -130.57
N MET A 137 1.84 23.78 -130.46
CA MET A 137 1.35 22.49 -130.97
C MET A 137 0.26 21.93 -130.04
N LEU A 138 -0.69 21.15 -130.59
CA LEU A 138 -1.79 20.50 -129.83
C LEU A 138 -1.33 19.77 -128.54
N VAL A 139 -0.12 19.20 -128.55
CA VAL A 139 0.47 18.52 -127.37
C VAL A 139 0.88 19.53 -126.29
N GLU A 140 1.39 20.69 -126.70
CA GLU A 140 1.81 21.79 -125.83
C GLU A 140 0.62 22.54 -125.26
N GLU A 141 -0.43 22.79 -126.05
CA GLU A 141 -1.70 23.35 -125.58
C GLU A 141 -2.32 22.45 -124.49
N LYS A 142 -2.33 21.13 -124.71
CA LYS A 142 -2.83 20.18 -123.70
C LYS A 142 -1.99 20.19 -122.42
N LYS A 143 -0.68 20.43 -122.50
CA LYS A 143 0.20 20.60 -121.32
C LYS A 143 -0.05 21.93 -120.63
N ALA A 144 -0.20 23.02 -121.38
CA ALA A 144 -0.51 24.36 -120.88
C ALA A 144 -1.87 24.41 -120.18
N LEU A 145 -2.90 23.74 -120.72
CA LEU A 145 -4.20 23.59 -120.04
C LEU A 145 -4.09 22.81 -118.73
N LYS A 146 -3.30 21.72 -118.70
CA LYS A 146 -3.03 21.01 -117.44
C LYS A 146 -2.30 21.90 -116.43
N GLU A 147 -1.36 22.71 -116.88
CA GLU A 147 -0.65 23.68 -116.05
C GLU A 147 -1.58 24.76 -115.50
N ILE A 148 -2.48 25.34 -116.32
CA ILE A 148 -3.52 26.28 -115.87
C ILE A 148 -4.42 25.63 -114.80
N THR A 149 -4.84 24.38 -114.98
CA THR A 149 -5.64 23.70 -113.96
C THR A 149 -4.86 23.44 -112.66
N ALA A 150 -3.55 23.19 -112.75
CA ALA A 150 -2.68 23.04 -111.57
C ALA A 150 -2.47 24.38 -110.85
N LEU A 151 -2.25 25.47 -111.60
CA LEU A 151 -2.11 26.82 -111.07
C LEU A 151 -3.41 27.35 -110.45
N ASN A 152 -4.58 27.02 -111.02
CA ASN A 152 -5.87 27.37 -110.41
C ASN A 152 -6.13 26.62 -109.10
N LYS A 153 -5.70 25.36 -108.98
CA LYS A 153 -5.71 24.63 -107.69
C LYS A 153 -4.77 25.28 -106.68
N LEU A 154 -3.57 25.64 -107.13
CA LEU A 154 -2.57 26.34 -106.32
C LEU A 154 -3.09 27.69 -105.81
N LYS A 155 -3.77 28.46 -106.67
CA LYS A 155 -4.40 29.74 -106.32
C LYS A 155 -5.37 29.58 -105.14
N LYS A 156 -6.19 28.53 -105.15
CA LYS A 156 -7.12 28.22 -104.07
C LYS A 156 -6.39 27.86 -102.77
N ASP A 157 -5.27 27.14 -102.84
CA ASP A 157 -4.44 26.81 -101.67
C ASP A 157 -3.75 28.05 -101.07
N PHE A 158 -3.34 29.01 -101.91
CA PHE A 158 -2.74 30.28 -101.51
C PHE A 158 -3.75 31.29 -100.94
N ALA A 159 -5.02 31.27 -101.36
CA ALA A 159 -6.05 32.12 -100.77
C ALA A 159 -6.25 31.86 -99.25
N GLY A 160 -5.99 30.64 -98.79
CA GLY A 160 -5.99 30.31 -97.36
C GLY A 160 -4.77 30.87 -96.60
N ILE A 161 -3.66 31.15 -97.29
CA ILE A 161 -2.40 31.61 -96.69
C ILE A 161 -2.54 33.06 -96.19
N GLU A 162 -3.20 33.93 -96.96
CA GLU A 162 -3.42 35.33 -96.54
C GLU A 162 -4.23 35.43 -95.24
N SER A 163 -5.24 34.57 -95.08
CA SER A 163 -6.01 34.46 -93.83
C SER A 163 -5.12 34.02 -92.66
N THR A 164 -4.28 32.99 -92.87
CA THR A 164 -3.33 32.55 -91.84
C THR A 164 -2.27 33.61 -91.50
N GLN A 165 -1.84 34.41 -92.48
CA GLN A 165 -0.87 35.48 -92.28
C GLN A 165 -1.47 36.63 -91.44
N LYS A 166 -2.69 37.08 -91.76
CA LYS A 166 -3.43 38.05 -90.93
C LYS A 166 -3.60 37.55 -89.50
N SER A 167 -3.83 36.25 -89.32
CA SER A 167 -3.93 35.63 -88.00
C SER A 167 -2.59 35.64 -87.25
N ILE A 168 -1.46 35.39 -87.92
CA ILE A 168 -0.12 35.50 -87.34
C ILE A 168 0.17 36.93 -86.89
N ASP A 169 -0.16 37.92 -87.70
CA ASP A 169 0.13 39.32 -87.37
C ASP A 169 -0.75 39.82 -86.21
N SER A 170 -2.00 39.36 -86.12
CA SER A 170 -2.85 39.55 -84.93
C SER A 170 -2.25 38.90 -83.67
N ASP A 171 -1.74 37.68 -83.79
CA ASP A 171 -1.12 36.96 -82.66
C ASP A 171 0.20 37.64 -82.22
N LYS A 172 1.00 38.17 -83.15
CA LYS A 172 2.19 38.99 -82.83
C LYS A 172 1.82 40.29 -82.12
N ALA A 173 0.75 40.96 -82.53
CA ALA A 173 0.25 42.15 -81.85
C ALA A 173 -0.15 41.84 -80.39
N LYS A 174 -0.88 40.74 -80.17
CA LYS A 174 -1.23 40.27 -78.81
C LYS A 174 0.02 39.97 -77.96
N ILE A 175 1.07 39.38 -78.53
CA ILE A 175 2.32 39.17 -77.80
C ILE A 175 2.97 40.50 -77.41
N ALA A 176 2.96 41.51 -78.30
CA ALA A 176 3.48 42.83 -77.98
C ALA A 176 2.71 43.49 -76.83
N GLU A 177 1.38 43.38 -76.84
CA GLU A 177 0.50 43.86 -75.75
C GLU A 177 0.79 43.13 -74.42
N LEU A 178 0.93 41.80 -74.44
CA LEU A 178 1.26 40.99 -73.26
C LEU A 178 2.68 41.29 -72.71
N LYS A 179 3.65 41.58 -73.59
CA LYS A 179 4.99 42.01 -73.17
C LYS A 179 4.98 43.41 -72.56
N ALA A 180 4.16 44.32 -73.10
CA ALA A 180 3.97 45.65 -72.54
C ALA A 180 3.35 45.57 -71.13
N SER A 181 2.32 44.73 -70.93
CA SER A 181 1.71 44.53 -69.61
C SER A 181 2.65 43.87 -68.59
N LEU A 182 3.64 43.08 -69.03
CA LEU A 182 4.67 42.53 -68.14
C LEU A 182 5.66 43.60 -67.64
N SER A 183 5.91 44.65 -68.43
CA SER A 183 6.84 45.74 -68.07
C SER A 183 6.27 46.69 -67.03
N THR A 184 4.94 46.81 -66.92
CA THR A 184 4.27 47.66 -65.92
C THR A 184 4.18 46.99 -64.54
N ILE A 185 4.31 45.66 -64.49
CA ILE A 185 4.34 44.89 -63.23
C ILE A 185 5.75 44.98 -62.63
N THR A 186 6.11 46.13 -62.07
CA THR A 186 7.35 46.33 -61.31
C THR A 186 7.07 46.28 -59.81
N ASN A 187 7.87 45.49 -59.07
CA ASN A 187 7.66 45.15 -57.65
C ASN A 187 8.70 45.87 -56.74
N LYS A 188 9.37 46.93 -57.23
CA LYS A 188 10.50 47.53 -56.48
C LYS A 188 10.09 48.11 -55.13
N GLU A 189 8.93 48.77 -55.07
CA GLU A 189 8.41 49.38 -53.85
C GLU A 189 7.99 48.33 -52.82
N ILE A 190 7.26 47.30 -53.26
CA ILE A 190 6.82 46.19 -52.40
C ILE A 190 8.01 45.37 -51.90
N GLN A 191 9.04 45.21 -52.73
CA GLN A 191 10.30 44.58 -52.32
C GLN A 191 11.02 45.43 -51.26
N SER A 192 11.06 46.76 -51.42
CA SER A 192 11.63 47.66 -50.41
C SER A 192 10.85 47.62 -49.08
N GLN A 193 9.51 47.57 -49.14
CA GLN A 193 8.65 47.44 -47.96
C GLN A 193 8.82 46.07 -47.29
N PHE A 194 8.97 45.00 -48.08
CA PHE A 194 9.29 43.67 -47.55
C PHE A 194 10.60 43.71 -46.77
N GLU A 195 11.66 44.23 -47.39
CA GLU A 195 13.00 44.30 -46.78
C GLU A 195 13.02 45.15 -45.51
N SER A 196 12.31 46.28 -45.48
CA SER A 196 12.22 47.13 -44.28
C SER A 196 11.49 46.41 -43.15
N ILE A 197 10.33 45.80 -43.42
CA ILE A 197 9.54 45.08 -42.41
C ILE A 197 10.29 43.86 -41.88
N THR A 198 11.01 43.12 -42.75
CA THR A 198 11.86 42.01 -42.29
C THR A 198 12.97 42.49 -41.37
N LYS A 199 13.65 43.61 -41.69
CA LYS A 199 14.69 44.17 -40.83
C LYS A 199 14.15 44.58 -39.46
N GLU A 200 13.00 45.27 -39.43
CA GLU A 200 12.34 45.65 -38.17
C GLU A 200 11.93 44.42 -37.34
N LEU A 201 11.47 43.35 -37.99
CA LEU A 201 11.11 42.11 -37.34
C LEU A 201 12.34 41.37 -36.79
N ASP A 202 13.46 41.37 -37.52
CA ASP A 202 14.72 40.76 -37.11
C ASP A 202 15.31 41.50 -35.90
N GLU A 203 15.34 42.84 -35.90
CA GLU A 203 15.76 43.63 -34.75
C GLU A 203 14.88 43.38 -33.52
N LEU A 204 13.57 43.29 -33.71
CA LEU A 204 12.62 43.00 -32.63
C LEU A 204 12.78 41.57 -32.12
N SER A 205 13.11 40.63 -33.00
CA SER A 205 13.45 39.25 -32.64
C SER A 205 14.72 39.21 -31.79
N GLU A 206 15.80 39.89 -32.19
CA GLU A 206 17.06 39.92 -31.46
C GLU A 206 16.94 40.53 -30.07
N LYS A 207 16.21 41.64 -29.91
CA LYS A 207 15.90 42.23 -28.60
C LYS A 207 15.20 41.22 -27.69
N ASN A 208 14.23 40.48 -28.24
CA ASN A 208 13.46 39.50 -27.50
C ASN A 208 14.21 38.18 -27.22
N LYS A 209 15.21 37.81 -28.03
CA LYS A 209 16.03 36.58 -27.80
C LYS A 209 16.63 36.57 -26.40
N SER A 210 17.22 37.69 -25.98
CA SER A 210 17.85 37.80 -24.65
C SER A 210 16.86 37.69 -23.48
N ILE A 211 15.61 38.14 -23.68
CA ILE A 211 14.53 38.02 -22.69
C ILE A 211 14.04 36.57 -22.66
N GLN A 212 13.90 35.97 -23.84
CA GLN A 212 13.46 34.58 -23.99
C GLN A 212 14.45 33.60 -23.35
N THR A 213 15.75 33.75 -23.58
CA THR A 213 16.77 32.88 -22.95
C THR A 213 16.74 32.97 -21.43
N LYS A 214 16.66 34.18 -20.87
CA LYS A 214 16.50 34.40 -19.41
C LYS A 214 15.22 33.76 -18.89
N ARG A 215 14.12 33.87 -19.63
CA ARG A 215 12.83 33.27 -19.27
C ARG A 215 12.90 31.74 -19.29
N ASP A 216 13.54 31.16 -20.29
CA ASP A 216 13.75 29.71 -20.41
C ASP A 216 14.63 29.18 -19.27
N GLU A 217 15.70 29.90 -18.90
CA GLU A 217 16.52 29.59 -17.73
C GLU A 217 15.70 29.61 -16.43
N LEU A 218 14.86 30.62 -16.23
CA LEU A 218 13.98 30.71 -15.05
C LEU A 218 12.96 29.58 -15.02
N PHE A 219 12.39 29.20 -16.16
CA PHE A 219 11.48 28.05 -16.24
C PHE A 219 12.19 26.74 -15.93
N ASN A 220 13.42 26.55 -16.42
CA ASN A 220 14.23 25.36 -16.13
C ASN A 220 14.56 25.29 -14.63
N LYS A 221 14.95 26.41 -14.00
CA LYS A 221 15.18 26.49 -12.56
C LYS A 221 13.90 26.17 -11.76
N ARG A 222 12.75 26.72 -12.17
CA ARG A 222 11.47 26.41 -11.53
C ARG A 222 11.11 24.93 -11.65
N ARG A 223 11.33 24.33 -12.83
CA ARG A 223 11.07 22.91 -13.07
C ARG A 223 11.96 22.02 -12.19
N ALA A 224 13.26 22.35 -12.09
CA ALA A 224 14.18 21.64 -11.21
C ALA A 224 13.71 21.68 -9.75
N LEU A 225 13.40 22.87 -9.23
CA LEU A 225 12.92 23.03 -7.85
C LEU A 225 11.57 22.31 -7.60
N GLN A 226 10.68 22.26 -8.58
CA GLN A 226 9.44 21.49 -8.46
C GLN A 226 9.73 19.99 -8.38
N ASN A 227 10.68 19.48 -9.18
CA ASN A 227 11.11 18.09 -9.11
C ASN A 227 11.71 17.77 -7.73
N ASP A 228 12.62 18.62 -7.22
CA ASP A 228 13.22 18.46 -5.89
C ASP A 228 12.13 18.42 -4.80
N LYS A 229 11.12 19.30 -4.90
CA LYS A 229 9.95 19.26 -4.01
C LYS A 229 9.21 17.92 -4.08
N TYR A 230 8.97 17.39 -5.28
CA TYR A 230 8.29 16.10 -5.45
C TYR A 230 9.11 14.94 -4.87
N GLU A 231 10.43 14.98 -5.00
CA GLU A 231 11.34 14.00 -4.40
C GLU A 231 11.26 14.03 -2.87
N LEU A 232 11.36 15.20 -2.24
CA LEU A 232 11.21 15.34 -0.78
C LEU A 232 9.83 14.86 -0.29
N LEU A 233 8.75 15.18 -1.02
CA LEU A 233 7.41 14.69 -0.70
C LEU A 233 7.30 13.16 -0.84
N LYS A 234 8.00 12.56 -1.82
CA LYS A 234 8.08 11.11 -1.97
C LYS A 234 8.84 10.48 -0.80
N GLU A 235 9.91 11.09 -0.32
CA GLU A 235 10.64 10.64 0.87
C GLU A 235 9.77 10.73 2.14
N ILE A 236 9.01 11.81 2.33
CA ILE A 236 8.07 11.94 3.45
C ILE A 236 7.03 10.81 3.43
N ARG A 237 6.47 10.51 2.24
CA ARG A 237 5.52 9.38 2.10
C ARG A 237 6.17 8.06 2.49
N LYS A 238 7.35 7.74 1.94
CA LYS A 238 8.09 6.52 2.31
C LYS A 238 8.34 6.41 3.82
N ILE A 239 8.77 7.49 4.48
CA ILE A 239 9.01 7.50 5.93
C ILE A 239 7.72 7.23 6.71
N ARG A 240 6.58 7.73 6.25
CA ARG A 240 5.26 7.46 6.85
C ARG A 240 4.84 6.02 6.63
N ASP A 241 4.95 5.53 5.40
CA ASP A 241 4.58 4.17 5.03
C ASP A 241 5.42 3.13 5.79
N ASP A 242 6.74 3.34 5.88
CA ASP A 242 7.67 2.49 6.65
C ASP A 242 7.32 2.48 8.14
N PHE A 243 6.93 3.63 8.69
CA PHE A 243 6.52 3.73 10.09
C PHE A 243 5.18 3.04 10.33
N ASP A 244 4.21 3.23 9.44
CA ASP A 244 2.89 2.62 9.55
C ASP A 244 2.97 1.10 9.40
N ALA A 245 3.85 0.59 8.53
CA ALA A 245 4.16 -0.83 8.43
C ALA A 245 4.75 -1.38 9.74
N LYS A 246 5.75 -0.67 10.33
CA LYS A 246 6.33 -1.04 11.63
C LYS A 246 5.31 -0.98 12.75
N PHE A 247 4.41 0.00 12.74
CA PHE A 247 3.38 0.19 13.75
C PHE A 247 2.27 -0.87 13.64
N LYS A 248 1.88 -1.24 12.42
CA LYS A 248 0.98 -2.37 12.17
C LYS A 248 1.55 -3.68 12.73
N ARG A 249 2.83 -3.97 12.45
CA ARG A 249 3.54 -5.14 12.99
C ARG A 249 3.59 -5.11 14.52
N PHE A 250 3.96 -3.98 15.10
CA PHE A 250 3.94 -3.79 16.56
C PHE A 250 2.56 -4.08 17.17
N LYS A 251 1.50 -3.56 16.54
CA LYS A 251 0.12 -3.77 17.02
C LYS A 251 -0.31 -5.23 16.89
N SER A 252 0.00 -5.90 15.77
CA SER A 252 -0.30 -7.32 15.61
C SER A 252 0.44 -8.17 16.63
N ASP A 253 1.71 -7.87 16.90
CA ASP A 253 2.51 -8.60 17.88
C ASP A 253 1.94 -8.44 19.30
N MET A 254 1.54 -7.22 19.67
CA MET A 254 0.88 -6.94 20.95
C MET A 254 -0.46 -7.66 21.10
N ASP A 255 -1.29 -7.67 20.05
CA ASP A 255 -2.59 -8.35 20.04
C ASP A 255 -2.41 -9.88 20.11
N ASN A 256 -1.40 -10.42 19.42
CA ASN A 256 -1.05 -11.84 19.47
C ASN A 256 -0.52 -12.25 20.85
N GLU A 257 0.36 -11.46 21.46
CA GLU A 257 0.84 -11.72 22.82
C GLU A 257 -0.30 -11.64 23.84
N ARG A 258 -1.22 -10.69 23.67
CA ARG A 258 -2.41 -10.59 24.51
C ARG A 258 -3.29 -11.82 24.42
N LYS A 259 -3.62 -12.27 23.21
CA LYS A 259 -4.43 -13.48 22.99
C LYS A 259 -3.76 -14.71 23.58
N LYS A 260 -2.46 -14.87 23.33
CA LYS A 260 -1.70 -16.00 23.87
C LYS A 260 -1.76 -16.05 25.40
N ARG A 261 -1.60 -14.91 26.06
CA ARG A 261 -1.69 -14.82 27.52
C ARG A 261 -3.10 -15.10 28.04
N GLU A 262 -4.13 -14.57 27.39
CA GLU A 262 -5.51 -14.85 27.76
C GLU A 262 -5.85 -16.35 27.65
N GLU A 263 -5.19 -17.08 26.74
CA GLU A 263 -5.31 -18.54 26.62
C GLU A 263 -4.51 -19.28 27.69
N GLU A 264 -3.24 -18.92 27.91
CA GLU A 264 -2.40 -19.48 28.98
C GLU A 264 -3.04 -19.29 30.37
N GLU A 265 -3.60 -18.09 30.65
CA GLU A 265 -4.27 -17.79 31.92
C GLU A 265 -5.57 -18.58 32.10
N LYS A 266 -6.35 -18.81 31.03
CA LYS A 266 -7.57 -19.62 31.11
C LYS A 266 -7.25 -21.08 31.38
N ALA A 267 -6.31 -21.64 30.63
CA ALA A 267 -5.87 -23.01 30.81
C ALA A 267 -5.32 -23.23 32.23
N TYR A 268 -4.51 -22.29 32.72
CA TYR A 268 -3.97 -22.35 34.08
C TYR A 268 -5.04 -22.24 35.18
N ARG A 269 -6.07 -21.40 35.01
CA ARG A 269 -7.20 -21.32 35.96
C ARG A 269 -7.99 -22.62 36.03
N LEU A 270 -8.34 -23.19 34.88
CA LEU A 270 -9.04 -24.48 34.83
C LEU A 270 -8.18 -25.60 35.46
N TYR A 271 -6.87 -25.56 35.26
CA TYR A 271 -5.95 -26.50 35.89
C TYR A 271 -5.90 -26.35 37.42
N LEU A 272 -5.88 -25.12 37.95
CA LEU A 272 -5.94 -24.88 39.40
C LEU A 272 -7.27 -25.36 39.99
N GLU A 273 -8.41 -25.03 39.35
CA GLU A 273 -9.73 -25.49 39.79
C GLU A 273 -9.80 -27.03 39.84
N ARG A 274 -9.25 -27.70 38.82
CA ARG A 274 -9.13 -29.16 38.80
C ARG A 274 -8.27 -29.68 39.96
N LYS A 275 -7.14 -29.03 40.25
CA LYS A 275 -6.24 -29.44 41.32
C LYS A 275 -6.91 -29.29 42.69
N ASP A 276 -7.59 -28.19 42.94
CA ASP A 276 -8.32 -27.93 44.19
C ASP A 276 -9.41 -29.00 44.43
N LEU A 277 -10.14 -29.39 43.38
CA LEU A 277 -11.15 -30.47 43.45
C LEU A 277 -10.53 -31.85 43.69
N LEU A 278 -9.34 -32.12 43.15
CA LEU A 278 -8.60 -33.36 43.44
C LEU A 278 -8.13 -33.40 44.90
N GLU A 279 -7.65 -32.28 45.44
CA GLU A 279 -7.31 -32.15 46.86
C GLU A 279 -8.54 -32.33 47.75
N GLU A 280 -9.71 -31.80 47.36
CA GLU A 280 -10.99 -32.01 48.06
C GLU A 280 -11.39 -33.50 48.07
N ILE A 281 -11.26 -34.21 46.94
CA ILE A 281 -11.47 -35.66 46.89
C ILE A 281 -10.54 -36.37 47.87
N GLN A 282 -9.25 -36.03 47.88
CA GLN A 282 -8.28 -36.66 48.78
C GLN A 282 -8.61 -36.40 50.26
N GLN A 283 -9.08 -35.19 50.60
CA GLN A 283 -9.54 -34.85 51.94
C GLN A 283 -10.81 -35.65 52.31
N LEU A 284 -11.78 -35.76 51.41
CA LEU A 284 -13.00 -36.57 51.62
C LEU A 284 -12.68 -38.06 51.78
N GLU A 285 -11.75 -38.61 50.99
CA GLU A 285 -11.30 -40.00 51.12
C GLU A 285 -10.54 -40.23 52.44
N SER A 286 -9.70 -39.28 52.86
CA SER A 286 -8.97 -39.38 54.14
C SER A 286 -9.90 -39.28 55.35
N SER A 287 -10.88 -38.37 55.33
CA SER A 287 -11.88 -38.22 56.39
C SER A 287 -12.85 -39.40 56.45
N ALA A 288 -13.23 -39.96 55.30
CA ALA A 288 -14.05 -41.17 55.25
C ALA A 288 -13.32 -42.43 55.73
N LYS A 289 -11.97 -42.46 55.65
CA LYS A 289 -11.15 -43.56 56.19
C LYS A 289 -11.03 -43.51 57.71
N VAL A 290 -11.21 -42.35 58.33
CA VAL A 290 -11.21 -42.24 59.80
C VAL A 290 -12.53 -42.84 60.32
N PRO A 291 -12.48 -43.90 61.15
CA PRO A 291 -13.69 -44.45 61.72
C PRO A 291 -14.46 -43.41 62.55
N ALA A 292 -15.79 -43.41 62.46
CA ALA A 292 -16.70 -42.60 63.25
C ALA A 292 -16.51 -42.88 64.74
N PHE A 293 -16.75 -41.87 65.58
CA PHE A 293 -16.59 -41.94 67.03
C PHE A 293 -15.17 -42.28 67.51
N THR A 294 -14.12 -42.13 66.69
CA THR A 294 -12.72 -42.35 67.11
C THR A 294 -12.28 -41.43 68.24
N GLU A 295 -12.60 -40.13 68.15
CA GLU A 295 -12.31 -39.16 69.22
C GLU A 295 -13.05 -39.51 70.52
N GLU A 296 -14.30 -39.94 70.41
CA GLU A 296 -15.10 -40.34 71.58
C GLU A 296 -14.59 -41.65 72.19
N ILE A 297 -14.23 -42.64 71.36
CA ILE A 297 -13.63 -43.91 71.80
C ILE A 297 -12.25 -43.66 72.44
N THR A 298 -11.42 -42.78 71.88
CA THR A 298 -10.11 -42.44 72.45
C THR A 298 -10.26 -41.67 73.77
N GLN A 299 -11.22 -40.74 73.87
CA GLN A 299 -11.54 -40.05 75.13
C GLN A 299 -12.07 -41.01 76.20
N VAL A 300 -12.94 -41.96 75.83
CA VAL A 300 -13.42 -43.00 76.75
C VAL A 300 -12.28 -43.93 77.19
N LYS A 301 -11.43 -44.40 76.26
CA LYS A 301 -10.24 -45.21 76.58
C LYS A 301 -9.27 -44.43 77.49
N ALA A 302 -9.01 -43.15 77.24
CA ALA A 302 -8.15 -42.30 78.07
C ALA A 302 -8.75 -42.02 79.46
N ALA A 303 -10.07 -41.82 79.54
CA ALA A 303 -10.79 -41.68 80.81
C ALA A 303 -10.73 -42.98 81.63
N ILE A 304 -10.89 -44.15 81.01
CA ILE A 304 -10.75 -45.43 81.70
C ILE A 304 -9.30 -45.65 82.16
N SER A 305 -8.31 -45.40 81.29
CA SER A 305 -6.88 -45.58 81.62
C SER A 305 -6.40 -44.67 82.76
N SER A 306 -6.97 -43.47 82.89
CA SER A 306 -6.65 -42.53 83.96
C SER A 306 -7.37 -42.83 85.29
N LEU A 307 -8.55 -43.47 85.25
CA LEU A 307 -9.30 -43.90 86.42
C LEU A 307 -8.85 -45.26 86.95
N ASP A 308 -8.48 -46.18 86.06
CA ASP A 308 -7.98 -47.51 86.39
C ASP A 308 -6.72 -47.85 85.56
N PRO A 309 -5.51 -47.63 86.11
CA PRO A 309 -4.26 -47.93 85.43
C PRO A 309 -3.97 -49.44 85.32
N ALA A 310 -4.79 -50.31 85.94
CA ALA A 310 -4.66 -51.77 85.79
C ALA A 310 -5.31 -52.28 84.48
N VAL A 311 -6.28 -51.55 83.92
CA VAL A 311 -6.91 -51.88 82.64
C VAL A 311 -6.00 -51.40 81.51
N LYS A 312 -5.25 -52.34 80.95
CA LYS A 312 -4.46 -52.12 79.74
C LYS A 312 -5.36 -52.43 78.54
N PHE A 313 -5.68 -51.40 77.76
CA PHE A 313 -6.22 -51.61 76.43
C PHE A 313 -5.10 -52.08 75.52
N GLU A 314 -5.36 -53.08 74.70
CA GLU A 314 -4.46 -53.41 73.59
C GLU A 314 -4.37 -52.19 72.69
N GLU A 315 -3.14 -51.71 72.46
CA GLU A 315 -2.87 -50.67 71.48
C GLU A 315 -3.21 -51.25 70.10
N GLU A 316 -4.41 -50.93 69.60
CA GLU A 316 -4.73 -51.08 68.19
C GLU A 316 -3.71 -50.25 67.42
N GLU A 317 -2.97 -50.90 66.51
CA GLU A 317 -1.82 -50.34 65.80
C GLU A 317 -2.10 -48.90 65.36
N VAL A 318 -1.34 -47.96 65.94
CA VAL A 318 -1.31 -46.58 65.52
C VAL A 318 -1.12 -46.54 64.02
N SER A 319 -2.12 -45.98 63.33
CA SER A 319 -2.04 -45.69 61.91
C SER A 319 -0.74 -44.93 61.64
N ALA A 320 -0.08 -45.24 60.53
CA ALA A 320 1.27 -44.84 60.12
C ALA A 320 1.57 -43.32 60.03
N LEU A 321 0.73 -42.46 60.62
CA LEU A 321 0.89 -41.02 60.67
C LEU A 321 1.74 -40.54 61.86
N ASP A 322 1.85 -41.31 62.95
CA ASP A 322 2.73 -40.98 64.09
C ASP A 322 4.21 -41.26 63.82
N THR A 323 4.53 -42.05 62.78
CA THR A 323 5.92 -42.33 62.35
C THR A 323 6.55 -41.21 61.51
N LEU A 324 5.81 -40.14 61.19
CA LEU A 324 6.29 -39.00 60.39
C LEU A 324 6.47 -37.72 61.21
N GLY A 325 6.16 -37.72 62.51
CA GLY A 325 6.09 -36.52 63.35
C GLY A 325 7.35 -36.13 64.14
N SER A 326 8.49 -36.82 64.00
CA SER A 326 9.66 -36.55 64.88
C SER A 326 11.05 -36.64 64.25
N SER A 327 11.20 -36.80 62.93
CA SER A 327 12.54 -36.98 62.31
C SER A 327 12.87 -36.04 61.14
N ALA A 328 12.02 -35.06 60.84
CA ALA A 328 12.18 -34.19 59.66
C ALA A 328 12.37 -32.68 59.98
N LEU A 329 12.88 -32.34 61.17
CA LEU A 329 13.24 -30.95 61.53
C LEU A 329 14.74 -30.67 61.64
N ASP A 330 15.61 -31.67 61.44
CA ASP A 330 17.06 -31.45 61.41
C ASP A 330 17.63 -31.84 60.04
N LYS A 331 17.74 -30.83 59.17
CA LYS A 331 18.74 -30.63 58.09
C LYS A 331 18.14 -29.84 56.92
N VAL A 332 17.91 -28.55 57.12
CA VAL A 332 17.97 -27.59 56.02
C VAL A 332 19.40 -27.04 56.00
N THR A 333 20.26 -27.66 55.18
CA THR A 333 21.57 -27.10 54.85
C THR A 333 21.35 -25.87 53.98
N THR A 334 21.54 -24.68 54.54
CA THR A 334 21.66 -23.43 53.81
C THR A 334 22.92 -23.48 52.95
N LYS A 335 22.77 -23.82 51.67
CA LYS A 335 23.80 -23.54 50.67
C LYS A 335 23.80 -22.02 50.44
N VAL A 336 24.69 -21.33 51.15
CA VAL A 336 25.04 -19.93 50.86
C VAL A 336 25.76 -19.94 49.52
N PHE A 337 25.11 -19.43 48.48
CA PHE A 337 25.73 -19.14 47.20
C PHE A 337 26.40 -17.76 47.33
N GLU A 338 27.73 -17.71 47.34
CA GLU A 338 28.47 -16.44 47.33
C GLU A 338 28.30 -15.77 45.96
N ILE A 339 27.43 -14.77 45.89
CA ILE A 339 27.33 -13.87 44.74
C ILE A 339 28.46 -12.83 44.91
N LYS A 340 29.47 -12.87 44.03
CA LYS A 340 30.49 -11.83 43.95
C LYS A 340 29.86 -10.57 43.31
N LEU A 341 29.64 -9.52 44.11
CA LEU A 341 29.28 -8.20 43.59
C LEU A 341 30.52 -7.53 42.97
N PRO A 342 30.40 -6.87 41.79
CA PRO A 342 31.43 -5.99 41.25
C PRO A 342 31.50 -4.65 42.00
N GLU A 343 32.69 -4.03 42.01
CA GLU A 343 33.16 -3.01 42.98
C GLU A 343 32.39 -1.67 43.08
N ASP A 344 31.33 -1.42 42.31
CA ASP A 344 30.61 -0.13 42.28
C ASP A 344 29.08 -0.26 42.47
N ALA A 345 28.62 -1.10 43.40
CA ALA A 345 27.20 -1.20 43.74
C ALA A 345 26.93 -0.94 45.23
N GLU A 346 26.38 0.26 45.54
CA GLU A 346 25.87 0.59 46.87
C GLU A 346 24.50 -0.07 47.12
N ILE A 347 24.41 -0.81 48.22
CA ILE A 347 23.17 -1.46 48.68
C ILE A 347 22.33 -0.44 49.44
N ILE A 348 21.27 0.07 48.82
CA ILE A 348 20.27 0.90 49.51
C ILE A 348 19.33 -0.05 50.28
N LYS A 349 19.47 -0.08 51.61
CA LYS A 349 18.52 -0.74 52.50
C LYS A 349 17.19 0.00 52.46
N LYS A 350 16.13 -0.68 52.03
CA LYS A 350 14.75 -0.19 52.12
C LYS A 350 14.27 -0.42 53.55
N GLU A 351 13.92 0.64 54.26
CA GLU A 351 13.32 0.54 55.60
C GLU A 351 11.94 -0.10 55.48
N GLU A 352 11.76 -1.27 56.09
CA GLU A 352 10.45 -1.89 56.25
C GLU A 352 9.73 -1.22 57.43
N GLU A 353 8.64 -0.53 57.15
CA GLU A 353 7.72 -0.03 58.16
C GLU A 353 7.09 -1.21 58.91
N THR A 354 7.51 -1.40 60.17
CA THR A 354 6.93 -2.37 61.10
C THR A 354 5.52 -1.94 61.50
N PHE A 355 4.54 -2.25 60.67
CA PHE A 355 3.12 -2.00 60.92
C PHE A 355 2.49 -3.19 61.64
N PHE A 356 2.88 -3.44 62.91
CA PHE A 356 2.08 -4.06 63.97
C PHE A 356 2.97 -4.35 65.21
N ALA A 357 2.87 -3.51 66.24
CA ALA A 357 3.45 -3.77 67.55
C ALA A 357 2.37 -4.35 68.49
N PRO A 358 2.50 -5.57 69.03
CA PRO A 358 1.62 -6.03 70.09
C PRO A 358 2.02 -5.33 71.41
N THR A 359 1.07 -4.60 71.96
CA THR A 359 1.20 -3.85 73.22
C THR A 359 1.15 -4.80 74.42
N ILE A 360 2.30 -5.03 75.05
CA ILE A 360 2.39 -5.68 76.37
C ILE A 360 2.21 -4.60 77.44
N LYS A 361 1.09 -4.65 78.19
CA LYS A 361 0.91 -3.92 79.45
C LYS A 361 0.68 -4.89 80.61
N SER A 362 1.55 -4.72 81.59
CA SER A 362 1.64 -5.38 82.90
C SER A 362 0.36 -5.38 83.74
N LYS A 363 0.11 -6.46 84.50
CA LYS A 363 -0.32 -6.31 85.90
C LYS A 363 0.12 -7.45 86.80
N LYS A 364 0.88 -7.05 87.81
CA LYS A 364 1.49 -7.81 88.89
C LYS A 364 0.39 -8.27 89.86
N GLY A 365 0.21 -9.59 90.01
CA GLY A 365 -0.72 -10.20 90.97
C GLY A 365 0.00 -11.28 91.78
N LYS A 366 0.40 -10.95 93.00
CA LYS A 366 1.06 -11.84 93.95
C LYS A 366 -0.01 -12.46 94.86
N LYS A 367 -0.17 -13.79 94.85
CA LYS A 367 -0.67 -14.54 96.02
C LYS A 367 -0.30 -16.02 95.91
N ASN A 368 0.39 -16.48 96.96
CA ASN A 368 0.70 -17.86 97.30
C ASN A 368 -0.55 -18.76 97.27
N ASN A 369 -0.42 -20.04 96.89
CA ASN A 369 -0.56 -21.09 97.89
C ASN A 369 0.05 -22.43 97.46
N LYS A 370 0.42 -23.17 98.49
CA LYS A 370 1.23 -24.39 98.54
C LYS A 370 0.55 -25.60 97.88
N LYS A 371 1.39 -26.49 97.36
CA LYS A 371 1.13 -27.93 97.18
C LYS A 371 0.46 -28.50 98.44
N LYS A 372 -0.72 -29.09 98.26
CA LYS A 372 -1.23 -30.19 99.07
C LYS A 372 -1.55 -31.34 98.12
N GLN A 373 -0.81 -32.43 98.28
CA GLN A 373 -1.16 -33.73 97.75
C GLN A 373 -2.44 -34.19 98.45
N ASN A 374 -3.58 -34.06 97.78
CA ASN A 374 -4.67 -35.01 97.90
C ASN A 374 -4.74 -35.65 96.51
N LYS A 375 -4.81 -36.98 96.41
CA LYS A 375 -5.12 -37.65 95.15
C LYS A 375 -6.56 -37.29 94.77
N ALA A 376 -6.73 -36.13 94.16
CA ALA A 376 -7.94 -35.69 93.50
C ALA A 376 -7.80 -36.08 92.03
N ILE A 377 -8.84 -36.68 91.47
CA ILE A 377 -8.93 -37.03 90.05
C ILE A 377 -8.54 -35.80 89.22
N ASP A 378 -7.70 -36.00 88.22
CA ASP A 378 -7.12 -34.90 87.45
C ASP A 378 -8.22 -34.09 86.75
N SER A 379 -8.10 -32.75 86.73
CA SER A 379 -9.17 -31.86 86.23
C SER A 379 -9.54 -32.18 84.78
N HIS A 380 -8.59 -32.70 84.00
CA HIS A 380 -8.78 -33.13 82.63
C HIS A 380 -9.69 -34.37 82.50
N VAL A 381 -9.57 -35.32 83.44
CA VAL A 381 -10.40 -36.53 83.49
C VAL A 381 -11.84 -36.16 83.85
N VAL A 382 -12.01 -35.21 84.77
CA VAL A 382 -13.34 -34.68 85.12
C VAL A 382 -14.01 -34.06 83.89
N THR A 383 -13.28 -33.28 83.09
CA THR A 383 -13.83 -32.71 81.84
C THR A 383 -14.18 -33.79 80.82
N GLN A 384 -13.35 -34.81 80.64
CA GLN A 384 -13.62 -35.93 79.72
C GLN A 384 -14.87 -36.70 80.13
N LEU A 385 -15.04 -37.01 81.42
CA LEU A 385 -16.22 -37.70 81.94
C LEU A 385 -17.50 -36.88 81.75
N THR A 386 -17.42 -35.55 81.92
CA THR A 386 -18.58 -34.67 81.66
C THR A 386 -18.96 -34.62 80.18
N VAL A 387 -17.99 -34.64 79.26
CA VAL A 387 -18.23 -34.66 77.81
C VAL A 387 -18.85 -35.99 77.36
N ILE A 388 -18.39 -37.10 77.94
CA ILE A 388 -18.94 -38.45 77.71
C ILE A 388 -20.32 -38.61 78.41
N GLY A 389 -20.70 -37.67 79.29
CA GLY A 389 -21.97 -37.68 80.02
C GLY A 389 -22.05 -38.75 81.12
N VAL A 390 -20.92 -39.08 81.75
CA VAL A 390 -20.85 -39.99 82.90
C VAL A 390 -20.63 -39.18 84.18
N ASN A 391 -21.27 -39.59 85.29
CA ASN A 391 -21.18 -38.86 86.56
C ASN A 391 -19.76 -38.93 87.14
N VAL A 392 -19.27 -37.79 87.62
CA VAL A 392 -17.95 -37.69 88.27
C VAL A 392 -17.98 -38.47 89.60
N PRO A 393 -17.07 -39.42 89.83
CA PRO A 393 -17.06 -40.18 91.07
C PRO A 393 -16.74 -39.26 92.25
N ALA A 394 -17.65 -39.18 93.22
CA ALA A 394 -17.51 -38.35 94.41
C ALA A 394 -16.58 -38.97 95.47
N THR A 395 -16.39 -40.30 95.41
CA THR A 395 -15.66 -41.12 96.38
C THR A 395 -14.88 -42.25 95.69
N GLN A 396 -13.79 -42.72 96.31
CA GLN A 396 -12.90 -43.77 95.74
C GLN A 396 -13.63 -45.09 95.45
N ASP A 397 -14.70 -45.38 96.19
CA ASP A 397 -15.52 -46.58 96.04
C ASP A 397 -16.49 -46.54 94.83
N ASP A 398 -16.69 -45.36 94.23
CA ASP A 398 -17.57 -45.17 93.06
C ASP A 398 -16.82 -45.29 91.73
N ILE A 399 -15.49 -45.32 91.76
CA ILE A 399 -14.62 -45.50 90.59
C ILE A 399 -14.98 -46.77 89.78
N PRO A 400 -15.15 -47.98 90.38
CA PRO A 400 -15.48 -49.17 89.61
C PRO A 400 -16.84 -49.08 88.87
N LYS A 401 -17.85 -48.45 89.48
CA LYS A 401 -19.16 -48.24 88.84
C LYS A 401 -19.08 -47.28 87.66
N VAL A 402 -18.23 -46.26 87.76
CA VAL A 402 -17.97 -45.31 86.67
C VAL A 402 -17.19 -45.98 85.54
N VAL A 403 -16.27 -46.89 85.85
CA VAL A 403 -15.54 -47.69 84.85
C VAL A 403 -16.48 -48.63 84.08
N GLU A 404 -17.43 -49.30 84.76
CA GLU A 404 -18.47 -50.12 84.09
C GLU A 404 -19.33 -49.29 83.14
N GLN A 405 -19.79 -48.10 83.57
CA GLN A 405 -20.57 -47.19 82.71
C GLN A 405 -19.77 -46.67 81.50
N LEU A 406 -18.45 -46.47 81.66
CA LEU A 406 -17.59 -46.09 80.54
C LEU A 406 -17.35 -47.27 79.57
N GLN A 407 -17.30 -48.51 80.07
CA GLN A 407 -17.19 -49.71 79.24
C GLN A 407 -18.48 -49.96 78.44
N GLU A 408 -19.66 -49.79 79.05
CA GLU A 408 -20.94 -49.88 78.34
C GLU A 408 -21.04 -48.84 77.20
N LYS A 409 -20.68 -47.59 77.49
CA LYS A 409 -20.62 -46.53 76.47
C LYS A 409 -19.60 -46.82 75.38
N LEU A 410 -18.44 -47.41 75.72
CA LEU A 410 -17.45 -47.84 74.73
C LEU A 410 -18.05 -48.88 73.76
N GLU A 411 -18.81 -49.84 74.26
CA GLU A 411 -19.51 -50.82 73.40
C GLU A 411 -20.61 -50.19 72.55
N GLU A 412 -21.37 -49.24 73.09
CA GLU A 412 -22.37 -48.46 72.34
C GLU A 412 -21.71 -47.67 71.20
N TYR A 413 -20.60 -46.98 71.47
CA TYR A 413 -19.84 -46.26 70.47
C TYR A 413 -19.27 -47.20 69.40
N LYS A 414 -18.78 -48.39 69.77
CA LYS A 414 -18.31 -49.40 68.80
C LYS A 414 -19.43 -49.95 67.92
N LYS A 415 -20.63 -50.18 68.46
CA LYS A 415 -21.80 -50.63 67.67
C LYS A 415 -22.27 -49.53 66.72
N ASN A 416 -22.45 -48.33 67.23
CA ASN A 416 -22.87 -47.16 66.44
C ASN A 416 -21.82 -46.75 65.40
N GLN A 417 -20.53 -47.01 65.66
CA GLN A 417 -19.43 -46.79 64.74
C GLN A 417 -19.59 -47.58 63.43
N VAL A 418 -20.07 -48.82 63.45
CA VAL A 418 -20.26 -49.61 62.23
C VAL A 418 -21.33 -49.00 61.31
N ASP A 419 -22.45 -48.56 61.88
CA ASP A 419 -23.56 -47.99 61.11
C ASP A 419 -23.27 -46.55 60.66
N ALA A 420 -22.61 -45.75 61.51
CA ALA A 420 -22.15 -44.41 61.16
C ALA A 420 -21.05 -44.44 60.09
N ASN A 421 -20.13 -45.41 60.13
CA ASN A 421 -19.10 -45.60 59.10
C ASN A 421 -19.70 -45.88 57.73
N LYS A 422 -20.72 -46.75 57.66
CA LYS A 422 -21.41 -47.06 56.40
C LYS A 422 -22.08 -45.81 55.81
N LYS A 423 -22.83 -45.08 56.63
CA LYS A 423 -23.51 -43.84 56.20
C LYS A 423 -22.51 -42.75 55.78
N ASN A 424 -21.42 -42.57 56.53
CA ASN A 424 -20.37 -41.60 56.19
C ASN A 424 -19.62 -42.00 54.91
N ALA A 425 -19.34 -43.29 54.72
CA ALA A 425 -18.71 -43.79 53.50
C ALA A 425 -19.63 -43.62 52.27
N GLU A 426 -20.93 -43.91 52.40
CA GLU A 426 -21.92 -43.67 51.34
C GLU A 426 -22.00 -42.18 50.96
N GLN A 427 -22.13 -41.29 51.95
CA GLN A 427 -22.16 -39.85 51.71
C GLN A 427 -20.84 -39.30 51.12
N ALA A 428 -19.70 -39.82 51.55
CA ALA A 428 -18.40 -39.47 50.98
C ALA A 428 -18.30 -39.93 49.53
N ASN A 429 -18.72 -41.17 49.23
CA ASN A 429 -18.70 -41.71 47.87
C ASN A 429 -19.62 -40.95 46.92
N GLU A 430 -20.80 -40.51 47.37
CA GLU A 430 -21.71 -39.67 46.57
C GLU A 430 -21.14 -38.26 46.30
N LYS A 431 -20.43 -37.68 47.26
CA LYS A 431 -19.75 -36.39 47.05
C LYS A 431 -18.55 -36.56 46.10
N ILE A 432 -17.77 -37.61 46.29
CA ILE A 432 -16.64 -37.96 45.43
C ILE A 432 -17.11 -38.23 43.99
N SER A 433 -18.26 -38.89 43.77
CA SER A 433 -18.77 -39.11 42.42
C SER A 433 -19.17 -37.81 41.73
N LYS A 434 -19.83 -36.88 42.44
CA LYS A 434 -20.17 -35.55 41.92
C LYS A 434 -18.92 -34.73 41.57
N ILE A 435 -17.90 -34.74 42.44
CA ILE A 435 -16.63 -34.04 42.18
C ILE A 435 -15.86 -34.70 41.02
N LYS A 436 -15.94 -36.03 40.86
CA LYS A 436 -15.35 -36.72 39.70
C LYS A 436 -16.03 -36.36 38.39
N GLU A 437 -17.35 -36.14 38.38
CA GLU A 437 -18.08 -35.66 37.21
C GLU A 437 -17.68 -34.24 36.82
N THR A 438 -17.53 -33.33 37.79
CA THR A 438 -17.07 -31.96 37.52
C THR A 438 -15.62 -31.94 37.02
N ILE A 439 -14.75 -32.78 37.57
CA ILE A 439 -13.38 -32.97 37.05
C ILE A 439 -13.40 -33.48 35.61
N ALA A 440 -14.26 -34.44 35.27
CA ALA A 440 -14.35 -34.97 33.90
C ALA A 440 -14.81 -33.89 32.88
N ASP A 441 -15.62 -32.93 33.31
CA ASP A 441 -16.02 -31.80 32.46
C ASP A 441 -14.93 -30.72 32.37
N LEU A 442 -14.21 -30.43 33.45
CA LEU A 442 -13.01 -29.58 33.44
C LEU A 442 -11.91 -30.18 32.55
N ASP A 443 -11.70 -31.49 32.60
CA ASP A 443 -10.74 -32.22 31.78
C ASP A 443 -11.01 -32.02 30.28
N LYS A 444 -12.28 -32.05 29.87
CA LYS A 444 -12.67 -31.76 28.47
C LYS A 444 -12.39 -30.30 28.10
N GLN A 445 -12.63 -29.36 29.01
CA GLN A 445 -12.38 -27.93 28.77
C GLN A 445 -10.89 -27.63 28.65
N ILE A 446 -10.05 -28.20 29.53
CA ILE A 446 -8.59 -28.09 29.49
C ILE A 446 -8.04 -28.66 28.18
N LEU A 447 -8.47 -29.87 27.79
CA LEU A 447 -8.04 -30.48 26.53
C LEU A 447 -8.45 -29.65 25.30
N ALA A 448 -9.64 -29.04 25.32
CA ALA A 448 -10.10 -28.16 24.25
C ALA A 448 -9.30 -26.84 24.18
N GLU A 449 -8.89 -26.27 25.32
CA GLU A 449 -8.04 -25.07 25.36
C GLU A 449 -6.60 -25.37 24.93
N LEU A 450 -6.02 -26.48 25.37
CA LEU A 450 -4.68 -26.93 24.94
C LEU A 450 -4.65 -27.27 23.43
N ALA A 451 -5.75 -27.78 22.86
CA ALA A 451 -5.86 -27.99 21.42
C ALA A 451 -5.87 -26.66 20.65
N LYS A 452 -6.62 -25.65 21.13
CA LYS A 452 -6.64 -24.30 20.53
C LYS A 452 -5.28 -23.62 20.60
N GLU A 453 -4.53 -23.79 21.70
CA GLU A 453 -3.18 -23.28 21.82
C GLU A 453 -2.22 -23.92 20.80
N LYS A 454 -2.30 -25.24 20.61
CA LYS A 454 -1.49 -25.97 19.62
C LYS A 454 -1.82 -25.58 18.18
N GLU A 455 -3.11 -25.43 17.84
CA GLU A 455 -3.53 -24.97 16.51
C GLU A 455 -3.01 -23.55 16.22
N ARG A 456 -3.04 -22.66 17.22
CA ARG A 456 -2.49 -21.30 17.09
C ARG A 456 -0.97 -21.24 17.08
N ALA A 457 -0.29 -22.10 17.84
CA ALA A 457 1.16 -22.22 17.79
C ALA A 457 1.62 -22.68 16.41
N ASN A 458 0.89 -23.60 15.78
CA ASN A 458 1.13 -24.04 14.41
C ASN A 458 0.81 -22.93 13.39
N ALA A 459 -0.32 -22.24 13.53
CA ALA A 459 -0.70 -21.11 12.66
C ALA A 459 0.21 -19.87 12.83
N GLY A 460 0.82 -19.68 14.00
CA GLY A 460 1.81 -18.63 14.26
C GLY A 460 3.23 -19.01 13.85
N SER A 461 3.51 -20.29 13.59
CA SER A 461 4.75 -20.77 12.96
C SER A 461 4.69 -20.74 11.44
N GLU A 462 3.49 -20.67 10.88
CA GLU A 462 3.22 -20.47 9.45
C GLU A 462 2.52 -19.13 9.23
N THR A 463 3.26 -18.02 9.18
CA THR A 463 2.92 -16.82 8.36
C THR A 463 4.00 -15.74 8.50
N PRO A 464 4.30 -14.90 7.47
CA PRO A 464 3.83 -14.85 6.08
C PRO A 464 5.01 -14.64 5.07
N GLU A 465 5.41 -15.65 4.31
CA GLU A 465 6.36 -15.48 3.18
C GLU A 465 5.73 -15.74 1.80
N LYS A 466 4.41 -15.97 1.73
CA LYS A 466 3.72 -16.31 0.47
C LYS A 466 2.49 -15.48 0.11
N GLU A 467 2.12 -14.46 0.88
CA GLU A 467 1.06 -13.51 0.48
C GLU A 467 1.59 -12.23 -0.18
N GLU A 468 2.90 -11.93 -0.15
CA GLU A 468 3.48 -10.80 -0.92
C GLU A 468 3.86 -11.17 -2.37
N ALA A 469 3.68 -12.41 -2.82
CA ALA A 469 4.09 -12.85 -4.17
C ALA A 469 2.94 -13.04 -5.18
N LYS A 470 1.70 -12.63 -4.85
CA LYS A 470 0.54 -12.77 -5.76
C LYS A 470 -0.22 -11.48 -6.08
N GLU A 471 0.20 -10.33 -5.56
CA GLU A 471 -0.40 -9.02 -5.91
C GLU A 471 0.50 -8.13 -6.78
N GLU A 472 1.70 -8.58 -7.15
CA GLU A 472 2.56 -7.97 -8.19
C GLU A 472 2.62 -8.86 -9.46
N ALA A 473 1.48 -9.16 -10.07
CA ALA A 473 1.44 -9.67 -11.44
C ALA A 473 0.07 -9.41 -12.10
N GLU A 474 -0.37 -8.15 -12.13
CA GLU A 474 -1.32 -7.70 -13.16
C GLU A 474 -0.59 -6.72 -14.10
N PRO A 475 -0.45 -7.05 -15.39
CA PRO A 475 0.24 -6.19 -16.33
C PRO A 475 -0.60 -4.96 -16.63
N ALA A 476 0.05 -3.80 -16.50
CA ALA A 476 -0.40 -2.55 -17.09
C ALA A 476 -0.74 -2.75 -18.57
N LYS A 477 -2.03 -2.74 -18.91
CA LYS A 477 -2.47 -2.50 -20.29
C LYS A 477 -2.33 -1.01 -20.56
N ALA A 478 -1.35 -0.71 -21.41
CA ALA A 478 -1.30 0.51 -22.17
C ALA A 478 -2.48 0.55 -23.15
N ASP A 479 -3.45 1.43 -22.91
CA ASP A 479 -4.31 1.95 -23.97
C ASP A 479 -3.65 3.20 -24.54
N ASP A 480 -2.65 2.98 -25.40
CA ASP A 480 -2.18 3.97 -26.37
C ASP A 480 -3.12 3.89 -27.57
N ALA A 481 -4.13 4.77 -27.59
CA ALA A 481 -4.98 4.97 -28.76
C ALA A 481 -4.25 5.90 -29.75
N PRO A 482 -3.91 5.44 -30.97
CA PRO A 482 -3.38 6.33 -31.99
C PRO A 482 -4.50 7.22 -32.53
N VAL A 483 -4.27 8.52 -32.44
CA VAL A 483 -5.00 9.58 -33.14
C VAL A 483 -4.90 9.33 -34.65
N ALA A 484 -5.97 8.81 -35.25
CA ALA A 484 -6.18 8.84 -36.69
C ALA A 484 -6.80 10.18 -37.07
N VAL A 485 -5.97 11.03 -37.67
CA VAL A 485 -6.38 12.22 -38.41
C VAL A 485 -7.17 11.76 -39.64
N ALA A 486 -8.49 11.96 -39.61
CA ALA A 486 -9.31 11.96 -40.82
C ALA A 486 -9.44 13.41 -41.30
N ALA A 487 -8.70 13.72 -42.36
CA ALA A 487 -9.00 14.82 -43.25
C ALA A 487 -9.87 14.30 -44.40
N GLU A 488 -10.78 15.17 -44.84
CA GLU A 488 -11.50 15.22 -46.13
C GLU A 488 -12.99 14.78 -46.19
N ALA A 489 -13.74 15.72 -46.80
CA ALA A 489 -15.08 15.64 -47.41
C ALA A 489 -16.33 15.96 -46.55
N ASN A 490 -16.53 17.24 -46.23
CA ASN A 490 -17.56 18.11 -46.86
C ASN A 490 -17.58 19.53 -46.26
#